data_AF-A0A4S2AEK9-F1
#
_entry.id   AF-A0A4S2AEK9-F1
#
_cell.length_a   1.000
_cell.length_b   1.000
_cell.length_c   1.000
_cell.angle_alpha   90.00
_cell.angle_beta   90.00
_cell.angle_gamma   90.00
#
_symmetry.space_group_name_H-M   'P 1'
#
loop_
_entity.id
_entity.type
_entity.pdbx_description
1 polymer ?
#
loop_
_entity_poly.entity_id
_entity_poly.type
_entity_poly.pdbx_seq_one_letter_code
_entity_poly.pdbx_strand_id
1 'polypeptide(L)'
;MNGKTCATSDVAKAWNRIDWNKAEAYVKKLQMRIVKAHQQGRTGKVKSLQWLLTHSFYGRALAVKRVTSNKGKKTAGVDKILWSTPKLKYEAILSLKRRGYKPLPLKRVYIPKKNGKMRPLSIPCMKDRAMQTLYKFALEPIAEITADPNSYGFRAKRCVQDAIEQCFTCLNKRKSPKWVLEGDIKGCFDNISHEWILDNIPMDKDILRKWLKSGYIETGRLFPTDLGSPQGSSISPTICNMVLDGLEVKLKEKYYKRTIGGKPYSPKVNFIRYADDFIVTGESKELLENGVLPIIRDFLSERGLELSEEKTVITHIEDGFDFLGSNIRWYKDKLLTKPSKKNYKAIISKIREIIKKNPSMKQEDLIRKLNPVIRGWVNFQKYNVSSQAFERFDFDVWRCLWQWCKRRHPKKSHKWIAKKYFRQVGKRSWTFSVKTLDSFELHLIYATDTNIIRWLKTKSEATPFDEKFTEYFEDRDTERMFREINGRKKLNALYKAQKGICPHCGEVITVERGFRIHSEIGADFKEKKMLLHAECHRALYYLKNTDEPALVTQGL
;
A
#
# COMPACT_ATOMS: atom_id res chain seq x y z
N MET A 1 30.55 32.61 4.19
CA MET A 1 30.73 31.63 3.10
C MET A 1 31.50 30.43 3.65
N ASN A 2 30.94 29.21 3.55
CA ASN A 2 31.61 27.90 3.53
C ASN A 2 30.55 26.79 3.66
N GLY A 3 29.66 26.72 2.67
CA GLY A 3 28.76 25.59 2.51
C GLY A 3 29.53 24.44 1.90
N LYS A 4 30.16 23.58 2.71
CA LYS A 4 30.67 22.28 2.26
C LYS A 4 29.50 21.52 1.63
N THR A 5 29.45 21.50 0.31
CA THR A 5 28.59 20.62 -0.48
C THR A 5 29.00 19.19 -0.12
N CYS A 6 28.16 18.47 0.62
CA CYS A 6 28.31 17.02 0.85
C CYS A 6 28.04 16.24 -0.44
N ALA A 7 28.82 16.50 -1.49
CA ALA A 7 28.95 15.57 -2.60
C ALA A 7 29.76 14.39 -2.07
N THR A 8 29.15 13.21 -2.04
CA THR A 8 29.83 11.95 -1.74
C THR A 8 30.92 11.75 -2.79
N SER A 9 32.19 11.93 -2.41
CA SER A 9 33.34 11.84 -3.32
C SER A 9 33.66 10.40 -3.76
N ASP A 10 33.19 9.41 -3.00
CA ASP A 10 33.40 7.99 -3.28
C ASP A 10 32.11 7.29 -3.74
N VAL A 11 31.84 7.40 -5.04
CA VAL A 11 30.66 6.83 -5.68
C VAL A 11 31.06 5.57 -6.44
N ALA A 12 30.31 4.48 -6.22
CA ALA A 12 30.52 3.22 -6.91
C ALA A 12 30.53 3.39 -8.43
N LYS A 13 31.56 2.83 -9.09
CA LYS A 13 31.77 2.89 -10.55
C LYS A 13 31.02 1.82 -11.36
N ALA A 14 30.34 0.89 -10.69
CA ALA A 14 29.62 -0.20 -11.34
C ALA A 14 28.37 -0.60 -10.53
N TRP A 15 27.33 -1.08 -11.23
CA TRP A 15 26.04 -1.47 -10.62
C TRP A 15 26.18 -2.48 -9.47
N ASN A 16 27.01 -3.51 -9.64
CA ASN A 16 27.19 -4.57 -8.64
C ASN A 16 28.00 -4.11 -7.41
N ARG A 17 28.69 -2.96 -7.51
CA ARG A 17 29.48 -2.38 -6.41
C ARG A 17 28.71 -1.29 -5.63
N ILE A 18 27.45 -1.02 -6.00
CA ILE A 18 26.63 -0.05 -5.29
C ILE A 18 26.21 -0.67 -3.95
N ASP A 19 26.61 -0.03 -2.85
CA ASP A 19 26.05 -0.33 -1.53
C ASP A 19 24.61 0.20 -1.46
N TRP A 20 23.66 -0.73 -1.54
CA TRP A 20 22.24 -0.42 -1.55
C TRP A 20 21.71 0.03 -0.19
N ASN A 21 22.27 -0.48 0.91
CA ASN A 21 21.86 -0.08 2.25
C ASN A 21 22.28 1.38 2.48
N LYS A 22 23.50 1.73 2.05
CA LYS A 22 24.02 3.09 2.03
C LYS A 22 23.13 4.05 1.24
N ALA A 23 22.73 3.64 0.04
CA ALA A 23 21.87 4.43 -0.82
C ALA A 23 20.48 4.67 -0.18
N GLU A 24 19.86 3.62 0.37
CA GLU A 24 18.54 3.68 1.01
C GLU A 24 18.56 4.60 2.24
N ALA A 25 19.57 4.48 3.10
CA ALA A 25 19.72 5.34 4.27
C ALA A 25 19.99 6.81 3.89
N TYR A 26 20.83 7.07 2.89
CA TYR A 26 21.10 8.43 2.42
C TYR A 26 19.82 9.14 1.93
N VAL A 27 19.03 8.44 1.11
CA VAL A 27 17.76 8.98 0.62
C VAL A 27 16.76 9.17 1.76
N LYS A 28 16.63 8.18 2.67
CA LYS A 28 15.76 8.30 3.85
C LYS A 28 16.14 9.51 4.72
N LYS A 29 17.43 9.74 4.98
CA LYS A 29 17.90 10.90 5.75
C LYS A 29 17.56 12.23 5.07
N LEU A 30 17.69 12.31 3.74
CA LEU A 30 17.27 13.51 3.01
C LEU A 30 15.75 13.71 3.07
N GLN A 31 14.96 12.64 2.96
CA GLN A 31 13.51 12.68 3.10
C GLN A 31 13.08 13.17 4.48
N MET A 32 13.73 12.71 5.56
CA MET A 32 13.46 13.20 6.91
C MET A 32 13.82 14.68 7.09
N ARG A 33 14.94 15.12 6.51
CA ARG A 33 15.32 16.54 6.50
C ARG A 33 14.32 17.42 5.74
N ILE A 34 13.69 16.90 4.68
CA ILE A 34 12.63 17.60 3.94
C ILE A 34 11.42 17.82 4.86
N VAL A 35 10.99 16.79 5.60
CA VAL A 35 9.88 16.90 6.57
C VAL A 35 10.21 17.91 7.67
N LYS A 36 11.39 17.81 8.29
CA LYS A 36 11.82 18.75 9.34
C LYS A 36 11.84 20.20 8.83
N ALA A 37 12.34 20.43 7.61
CA ALA A 37 12.34 21.76 7.01
C ALA A 37 10.92 22.29 6.71
N HIS A 38 10.00 21.42 6.30
CA HIS A 38 8.60 21.77 6.04
C HIS A 38 7.87 22.13 7.34
N GLN A 39 8.03 21.33 8.40
CA GLN A 39 7.45 21.59 9.72
C GLN A 39 7.93 22.92 10.33
N GLN A 40 9.16 23.34 10.02
CA GLN A 40 9.72 24.64 10.42
C GLN A 40 9.27 25.81 9.51
N GLY A 41 8.38 25.60 8.54
CA GLY A 41 7.94 26.63 7.59
C GLY A 41 8.99 27.06 6.56
N ARG A 42 10.13 26.37 6.45
CA ARG A 42 11.28 26.77 5.61
C ARG A 42 11.14 26.29 4.17
N THR A 43 10.24 26.91 3.40
CA THR A 43 9.91 26.52 2.01
C THR A 43 11.12 26.51 1.07
N GLY A 44 12.02 27.50 1.17
CA GLY A 44 13.26 27.55 0.37
C GLY A 44 14.20 26.38 0.67
N LYS A 45 14.25 25.93 1.93
CA LYS A 45 15.06 24.78 2.34
C LYS A 45 14.47 23.47 1.83
N VAL A 46 13.14 23.33 1.82
CA VAL A 46 12.44 22.19 1.21
C VAL A 46 12.84 22.06 -0.27
N LYS A 47 12.70 23.14 -1.05
CA LYS A 47 13.10 23.16 -2.47
C LYS A 47 14.56 22.79 -2.67
N SER A 48 15.45 23.33 -1.84
CA SER A 48 16.90 23.03 -1.88
C SER A 48 17.20 21.56 -1.59
N LEU A 49 16.50 20.94 -0.65
CA LEU A 49 16.67 19.53 -0.30
C LEU A 49 16.08 18.58 -1.36
N GLN A 50 14.92 18.93 -1.94
CA GLN A 50 14.36 18.22 -3.09
C GLN A 50 15.31 18.28 -4.30
N TRP A 51 15.91 19.45 -4.55
CA TRP A 51 16.95 19.63 -5.56
C TRP A 51 18.17 18.75 -5.28
N LEU A 52 18.68 18.76 -4.04
CA LEU A 52 19.80 17.93 -3.64
C LEU A 52 19.51 16.43 -3.83
N LEU A 53 18.32 15.96 -3.44
CA LEU A 53 17.91 14.56 -3.56
C LEU A 53 17.87 14.14 -5.03
N THR A 54 17.23 14.94 -5.89
CA THR A 54 17.09 14.65 -7.33
C THR A 54 18.42 14.68 -8.08
N HIS A 55 19.40 15.46 -7.63
CA HIS A 55 20.74 15.51 -8.25
C HIS A 55 21.73 14.51 -7.65
N SER A 56 21.42 13.92 -6.49
CA SER A 56 22.28 12.94 -5.83
C SER A 56 22.46 11.66 -6.66
N PHE A 57 23.64 11.04 -6.55
CA PHE A 57 23.89 9.74 -7.18
C PHE A 57 22.97 8.65 -6.60
N TYR A 58 22.86 8.59 -5.27
CA TYR A 58 22.06 7.55 -4.61
C TYR A 58 20.57 7.66 -4.92
N GLY A 59 20.01 8.88 -5.02
CA GLY A 59 18.62 9.06 -5.47
C GLY A 59 18.39 8.48 -6.87
N ARG A 60 19.28 8.79 -7.81
CA ARG A 60 19.22 8.27 -9.19
C ARG A 60 19.42 6.75 -9.24
N ALA A 61 20.36 6.22 -8.46
CA ALA A 61 20.62 4.79 -8.36
C ALA A 61 19.41 4.01 -7.84
N LEU A 62 18.77 4.49 -6.76
CA LEU A 62 17.55 3.86 -6.23
C LEU A 62 16.37 3.94 -7.19
N ALA A 63 16.25 5.03 -7.96
CA ALA A 63 15.20 5.15 -8.96
C ALA A 63 15.35 4.09 -10.04
N VAL A 64 16.57 3.89 -10.57
CA VAL A 64 16.87 2.82 -11.53
C VAL A 64 16.66 1.44 -10.91
N LYS A 65 17.06 1.22 -9.66
CA LYS A 65 16.81 -0.05 -8.93
C LYS A 65 15.32 -0.37 -8.87
N ARG A 66 14.49 0.59 -8.44
CA ARG A 66 13.04 0.40 -8.35
C ARG A 66 12.42 0.04 -9.70
N VAL A 67 12.79 0.73 -10.77
CA VAL A 67 12.24 0.46 -12.12
C VAL A 67 12.69 -0.90 -12.66
N THR A 68 13.90 -1.35 -12.33
CA THR A 68 14.48 -2.60 -12.86
C THR A 68 14.22 -3.83 -11.99
N SER A 69 13.79 -3.67 -10.75
CA SER A 69 13.41 -4.77 -9.85
C SER A 69 11.94 -5.19 -9.97
N ASN A 70 11.06 -4.29 -10.44
CA ASN A 70 9.62 -4.55 -10.52
C ASN A 70 9.24 -5.49 -11.68
N LYS A 71 8.03 -6.08 -11.63
CA LYS A 71 7.50 -6.93 -12.72
C LYS A 71 7.47 -6.20 -14.07
N GLY A 72 7.31 -4.88 -14.07
CA GLY A 72 7.35 -4.02 -15.25
C GLY A 72 8.74 -3.86 -15.89
N LYS A 73 9.80 -4.46 -15.34
CA LYS A 73 11.17 -4.42 -15.92
C LYS A 73 11.27 -5.00 -17.33
N LYS A 74 10.30 -5.83 -17.73
CA LYS A 74 10.23 -6.46 -19.07
C LYS A 74 9.33 -5.69 -20.05
N THR A 75 8.70 -4.61 -19.60
CA THR A 75 7.76 -3.84 -20.41
C THR A 75 8.46 -2.59 -20.88
N ALA A 76 8.77 -2.51 -22.18
CA ALA A 76 9.37 -1.32 -22.77
C ALA A 76 8.32 -0.25 -23.09
N GLY A 77 8.76 1.01 -23.20
CA GLY A 77 7.92 2.12 -23.64
C GLY A 77 7.80 2.16 -25.16
N VAL A 78 7.55 3.36 -25.69
CA VAL A 78 7.52 3.59 -27.15
C VAL A 78 8.90 3.42 -27.79
N ASP A 79 9.97 3.66 -27.02
CA ASP A 79 11.37 3.51 -27.42
C ASP A 79 11.83 2.04 -27.58
N LYS A 80 11.05 1.08 -27.07
CA LYS A 80 11.41 -0.36 -27.03
C LYS A 80 12.71 -0.66 -26.26
N ILE A 81 13.23 0.26 -25.44
CA ILE A 81 14.48 0.10 -24.70
C ILE A 81 14.23 -0.54 -23.32
N LEU A 82 15.10 -1.48 -22.94
CA LEU A 82 15.12 -2.13 -21.62
C LEU A 82 16.52 -2.05 -20.99
N TRP A 83 16.58 -1.92 -19.67
CA TRP A 83 17.84 -1.97 -18.90
C TRP A 83 18.06 -3.37 -18.31
N SER A 84 18.39 -4.32 -19.19
CA SER A 84 18.57 -5.73 -18.84
C SER A 84 19.89 -6.01 -18.13
N THR A 85 20.99 -5.39 -18.60
CA THR A 85 22.35 -5.66 -18.09
C THR A 85 22.76 -4.69 -16.99
N PRO A 86 23.66 -5.09 -16.07
CA PRO A 86 24.21 -4.19 -15.05
C PRO A 86 24.88 -2.93 -15.62
N LYS A 87 25.53 -3.04 -16.79
CA LYS A 87 26.17 -1.91 -17.49
C LYS A 87 25.13 -0.86 -17.92
N LEU A 88 24.08 -1.29 -18.64
CA LEU A 88 22.99 -0.41 -19.07
C LEU A 88 22.28 0.26 -17.88
N LYS A 89 22.11 -0.47 -16.77
CA LYS A 89 21.53 0.10 -15.54
C LYS A 89 22.43 1.19 -14.96
N TYR A 90 23.74 0.98 -14.94
CA TYR A 90 24.68 1.97 -14.43
C TYR A 90 24.71 3.23 -15.31
N GLU A 91 24.79 3.07 -16.64
CA GLU A 91 24.70 4.17 -17.60
C GLU A 91 23.38 4.93 -17.47
N ALA A 92 22.28 4.21 -17.22
CA ALA A 92 20.99 4.84 -16.96
C ALA A 92 21.04 5.80 -15.76
N ILE A 93 21.72 5.46 -14.67
CA ILE A 93 21.89 6.35 -13.49
C ILE A 93 22.52 7.69 -13.91
N LEU A 94 23.57 7.62 -14.74
CA LEU A 94 24.27 8.81 -15.22
C LEU A 94 23.44 9.63 -16.21
N SER A 95 22.54 8.97 -16.95
CA SER A 95 21.64 9.60 -17.93
C SER A 95 20.46 10.37 -17.32
N LEU A 96 20.12 10.12 -16.04
CA LEU A 96 19.07 10.82 -15.32
C LEU A 96 19.53 12.23 -14.94
N LYS A 97 19.47 13.16 -15.90
CA LYS A 97 19.81 14.57 -15.70
C LYS A 97 18.59 15.44 -15.97
N ARG A 98 18.41 16.52 -15.20
CA ARG A 98 17.35 17.51 -15.42
C ARG A 98 17.56 18.28 -16.73
N ARG A 99 18.78 18.78 -16.95
CA ARG A 99 19.14 19.55 -18.16
C ARG A 99 19.09 18.64 -19.39
N GLY A 100 18.41 19.10 -20.44
CA GLY A 100 18.23 18.34 -21.68
C GLY A 100 17.20 17.21 -21.60
N TYR A 101 16.50 17.04 -20.47
CA TYR A 101 15.45 16.03 -20.37
C TYR A 101 14.20 16.44 -21.17
N LYS A 102 13.81 15.56 -22.09
CA LYS A 102 12.56 15.61 -22.85
C LYS A 102 11.88 14.23 -22.68
N PRO A 103 10.70 14.14 -22.04
CA PRO A 103 9.99 12.87 -21.93
C PRO A 103 9.49 12.44 -23.30
N LEU A 104 9.44 11.13 -23.52
CA LEU A 104 8.82 10.57 -24.71
C LEU A 104 7.32 10.37 -24.47
N PRO A 105 6.50 10.37 -25.55
CA PRO A 105 5.09 10.01 -25.45
C PRO A 105 4.88 8.63 -24.81
N LEU A 106 3.76 8.47 -24.12
CA LEU A 106 3.45 7.25 -23.38
C LEU A 106 2.90 6.17 -24.32
N LYS A 107 3.18 4.90 -24.07
CA LYS A 107 2.57 3.79 -24.82
C LYS A 107 1.19 3.44 -24.24
N ARG A 108 0.11 3.61 -25.00
CA ARG A 108 -1.26 3.23 -24.58
C ARG A 108 -1.48 1.71 -24.73
N VAL A 109 -1.98 1.07 -23.68
CA VAL A 109 -2.34 -0.36 -23.63
C VAL A 109 -3.66 -0.52 -22.87
N TYR A 110 -4.55 -1.39 -23.35
CA TYR A 110 -5.84 -1.62 -22.71
C TYR A 110 -5.84 -2.86 -21.81
N ILE A 111 -6.42 -2.71 -20.61
CA ILE A 111 -6.65 -3.79 -19.66
C ILE A 111 -8.16 -3.98 -19.49
N PRO A 112 -8.70 -5.21 -19.61
CA PRO A 112 -10.12 -5.45 -19.42
C PRO A 112 -10.55 -5.17 -17.98
N LYS A 113 -11.61 -4.36 -17.80
CA LYS A 113 -12.31 -4.21 -16.52
C LYS A 113 -13.30 -5.36 -16.34
N LYS A 114 -13.74 -5.56 -15.09
CA LYS A 114 -14.73 -6.57 -14.73
C LYS A 114 -16.11 -6.34 -15.38
N ASN A 115 -16.43 -5.10 -15.77
CA ASN A 115 -17.68 -4.72 -16.41
C ASN A 115 -17.61 -4.78 -17.95
N GLY A 116 -16.58 -5.41 -18.52
CA GLY A 116 -16.39 -5.52 -19.98
C GLY A 116 -15.80 -4.26 -20.64
N LYS A 117 -15.83 -3.09 -19.97
CA LYS A 117 -15.16 -1.87 -20.48
C LYS A 117 -13.63 -2.05 -20.44
N MET A 118 -12.92 -1.35 -21.31
CA MET A 118 -11.45 -1.35 -21.32
C MET A 118 -10.91 -0.20 -20.45
N ARG A 119 -9.89 -0.47 -19.63
CA ARG A 119 -9.13 0.55 -18.89
C ARG A 119 -7.86 0.86 -19.67
N PRO A 120 -7.69 2.09 -20.15
CA PRO A 120 -6.43 2.46 -20.73
C PRO A 120 -5.33 2.53 -19.66
N LEU A 121 -4.14 2.08 -20.01
CA LEU A 121 -2.91 2.20 -19.24
C LEU A 121 -1.87 2.86 -20.13
N SER A 122 -1.23 3.90 -19.62
CA SER A 122 -0.18 4.64 -20.29
C SER A 122 1.16 4.23 -19.69
N ILE A 123 2.00 3.60 -20.49
CA ILE A 123 3.26 3.02 -20.05
C ILE A 123 4.41 3.96 -20.49
N PRO A 124 5.11 4.64 -19.57
CA PRO A 124 6.24 5.49 -19.91
C PRO A 124 7.47 4.67 -20.34
N CYS A 125 8.43 5.32 -20.98
CA CYS A 125 9.74 4.73 -21.25
C CYS A 125 10.53 4.48 -19.95
N MET A 126 11.55 3.63 -19.99
CA MET A 126 12.33 3.27 -18.78
C MET A 126 12.97 4.50 -18.14
N LYS A 127 13.53 5.40 -18.96
CA LYS A 127 14.09 6.68 -18.51
C LYS A 127 13.05 7.54 -17.81
N ASP A 128 11.85 7.66 -18.38
CA ASP A 128 10.77 8.46 -17.81
C ASP A 128 10.23 7.88 -16.50
N ARG A 129 10.08 6.55 -16.40
CA ARG A 129 9.72 5.89 -15.14
C ARG A 129 10.75 6.15 -14.04
N ALA A 130 12.04 6.13 -14.39
CA ALA A 130 13.11 6.39 -13.45
C ALA A 130 13.15 7.86 -13.02
N MET A 131 12.98 8.80 -13.95
CA MET A 131 12.82 10.22 -13.62
C MET A 131 11.60 10.43 -12.71
N GLN A 132 10.43 9.89 -13.06
CA GLN A 132 9.25 9.97 -12.20
C GLN A 132 9.49 9.37 -10.82
N THR A 133 10.16 8.21 -10.72
CA THR A 133 10.48 7.59 -9.42
C THR A 133 11.45 8.44 -8.61
N LEU A 134 12.41 9.11 -9.26
CA LEU A 134 13.37 10.00 -8.62
C LEU A 134 12.68 11.22 -8.00
N TYR A 135 11.81 11.89 -8.75
CA TYR A 135 11.05 13.02 -8.22
C TYR A 135 9.97 12.57 -7.23
N LYS A 136 9.45 11.35 -7.37
CA LYS A 136 8.56 10.74 -6.37
C LYS A 136 9.24 10.67 -5.00
N PHE A 137 10.52 10.29 -4.92
CA PHE A 137 11.25 10.31 -3.65
C PHE A 137 11.34 11.68 -3.00
N ALA A 138 11.42 12.75 -3.81
CA ALA A 138 11.47 14.12 -3.32
C ALA A 138 10.09 14.66 -2.92
N LEU A 139 9.03 14.17 -3.55
CA LEU A 139 7.64 14.60 -3.31
C LEU A 139 6.97 13.82 -2.16
N GLU A 140 7.22 12.51 -2.07
CA GLU A 140 6.64 11.60 -1.05
C GLU A 140 6.67 12.15 0.38
N PRO A 141 7.76 12.76 0.89
CA PRO A 141 7.81 13.23 2.27
C PRO A 141 6.84 14.39 2.54
N ILE A 142 6.70 15.30 1.56
CA ILE A 142 5.73 16.40 1.64
C ILE A 142 4.31 15.87 1.48
N ALA A 143 4.09 14.99 0.48
CA ALA A 143 2.79 14.37 0.28
C ALA A 143 2.29 13.64 1.53
N GLU A 144 3.16 12.91 2.26
CA GLU A 144 2.73 12.21 3.47
C GLU A 144 2.41 13.13 4.65
N ILE A 145 3.12 14.26 4.82
CA ILE A 145 2.90 15.16 5.97
C ILE A 145 1.69 16.07 5.76
N THR A 146 1.37 16.43 4.51
CA THR A 146 0.20 17.25 4.17
C THR A 146 -1.05 16.43 3.87
N ALA A 147 -0.94 15.10 3.77
CA ALA A 147 -2.07 14.26 3.41
C ALA A 147 -3.12 14.15 4.51
N ASP A 148 -4.36 13.91 4.09
CA ASP A 148 -5.48 13.71 5.01
C ASP A 148 -5.20 12.51 5.95
N PRO A 149 -5.42 12.64 7.27
CA PRO A 149 -5.14 11.59 8.24
C PRO A 149 -5.80 10.25 7.91
N ASN A 150 -7.04 10.29 7.37
CA ASN A 150 -7.82 9.11 6.98
C ASN A 150 -7.78 8.80 5.48
N SER A 151 -6.71 9.22 4.80
CA SER A 151 -6.34 8.72 3.47
C SER A 151 -5.33 7.57 3.57
N TYR A 152 -5.58 6.46 2.89
CA TYR A 152 -4.78 5.22 3.00
C TYR A 152 -4.19 4.72 1.68
N GLY A 153 -4.84 4.99 0.55
CA GLY A 153 -4.44 4.46 -0.76
C GLY A 153 -3.06 4.97 -1.20
N PHE A 154 -2.22 4.09 -1.76
CA PHE A 154 -0.89 4.43 -2.31
C PHE A 154 0.13 5.11 -1.38
N ARG A 155 -0.15 5.16 -0.08
CA ARG A 155 0.70 5.78 0.93
C ARG A 155 1.67 4.79 1.57
N ALA A 156 2.79 5.30 2.06
CA ALA A 156 3.81 4.47 2.68
C ALA A 156 3.31 3.86 4.00
N LYS A 157 3.59 2.57 4.21
CA LYS A 157 3.25 1.82 5.44
C LYS A 157 1.74 1.77 5.79
N ARG A 158 0.86 2.15 4.87
CA ARG A 158 -0.61 2.02 4.99
C ARG A 158 -1.14 0.95 4.05
N CYS A 159 -2.21 0.27 4.44
CA CYS A 159 -2.84 -0.76 3.62
C CYS A 159 -4.37 -0.68 3.66
N VAL A 160 -5.03 -1.51 2.83
CA VAL A 160 -6.49 -1.60 2.75
C VAL A 160 -7.13 -1.88 4.10
N GLN A 161 -6.48 -2.69 4.95
CA GLN A 161 -7.01 -3.04 6.26
C GLN A 161 -7.02 -1.85 7.23
N ASP A 162 -6.14 -0.87 7.07
CA ASP A 162 -6.19 0.36 7.87
C ASP A 162 -7.48 1.16 7.58
N ALA A 163 -7.91 1.19 6.32
CA ALA A 163 -9.15 1.85 5.91
C ALA A 163 -10.40 1.12 6.44
N ILE A 164 -10.43 -0.22 6.32
CA ILE A 164 -11.53 -1.04 6.84
C ILE A 164 -11.62 -0.93 8.37
N GLU A 165 -10.48 -0.95 9.07
CA GLU A 165 -10.41 -0.80 10.53
C GLU A 165 -10.86 0.61 10.95
N GLN A 166 -10.55 1.64 10.16
CA GLN A 166 -11.09 2.98 10.40
C GLN A 166 -12.60 3.02 10.24
N CYS A 167 -13.17 2.38 9.21
CA CYS A 167 -14.63 2.26 9.07
C CYS A 167 -15.23 1.61 10.30
N PHE A 168 -14.65 0.50 10.76
CA PHE A 168 -15.11 -0.18 11.97
C PHE A 168 -15.04 0.74 13.20
N THR A 169 -13.96 1.48 13.37
CA THR A 169 -13.76 2.38 14.52
C THR A 169 -14.79 3.51 14.54
N CYS A 170 -15.10 4.07 13.37
CA CYS A 170 -16.12 5.11 13.24
C CYS A 170 -17.54 4.57 13.50
N LEU A 171 -17.81 3.33 13.11
CA LEU A 171 -19.17 2.79 13.01
C LEU A 171 -19.58 1.82 14.13
N ASN A 172 -18.66 1.25 14.94
CA ASN A 172 -19.03 0.13 15.83
C ASN A 172 -19.83 0.51 17.10
N LYS A 173 -19.91 1.80 17.47
CA LYS A 173 -20.50 2.19 18.76
C LYS A 173 -22.00 2.43 18.59
N ARG A 174 -22.79 2.20 19.64
CA ARG A 174 -24.26 2.49 19.60
C ARG A 174 -24.58 3.95 19.23
N LYS A 175 -23.71 4.90 19.61
CA LYS A 175 -23.86 6.33 19.29
C LYS A 175 -23.21 6.72 17.95
N SER A 176 -22.68 5.76 17.17
CA SER A 176 -22.05 6.01 15.87
C SER A 176 -23.03 6.53 14.81
N PRO A 177 -22.53 7.13 13.73
CA PRO A 177 -23.35 7.49 12.57
C PRO A 177 -23.97 6.24 11.93
N LYS A 178 -25.21 6.38 11.46
CA LYS A 178 -26.00 5.28 10.87
C LYS A 178 -26.03 5.30 9.35
N TRP A 179 -25.70 6.44 8.74
CA TRP A 179 -25.73 6.62 7.29
C TRP A 179 -24.32 6.76 6.74
N VAL A 180 -24.14 6.23 5.54
CA VAL A 180 -22.85 6.16 4.86
C VAL A 180 -23.03 6.59 3.41
N LEU A 181 -22.31 7.62 3.00
CA LEU A 181 -22.17 8.04 1.62
C LEU A 181 -20.98 7.30 1.01
N GLU A 182 -21.25 6.44 0.04
CA GLU A 182 -20.25 5.81 -0.82
C GLU A 182 -19.98 6.74 -2.00
N GLY A 183 -18.72 7.15 -2.20
CA GLY A 183 -18.32 8.04 -3.28
C GLY A 183 -17.22 7.44 -4.16
N ASP A 184 -17.36 7.63 -5.47
CA ASP A 184 -16.38 7.26 -6.50
C ASP A 184 -16.21 8.44 -7.47
N ILE A 185 -14.96 8.69 -7.87
CA ILE A 185 -14.61 9.82 -8.75
C ILE A 185 -14.55 9.34 -10.20
N LYS A 186 -15.32 10.00 -11.06
CA LYS A 186 -15.38 9.67 -12.49
C LYS A 186 -14.07 10.02 -13.18
N GLY A 187 -13.39 9.00 -13.71
CA GLY A 187 -12.17 9.19 -14.50
C GLY A 187 -11.06 9.89 -13.71
N CYS A 188 -10.89 9.58 -12.42
CA CYS A 188 -10.03 10.33 -11.50
C CYS A 188 -8.63 10.66 -12.05
N PHE A 189 -7.95 9.72 -12.72
CA PHE A 189 -6.62 10.00 -13.31
C PHE A 189 -6.69 10.75 -14.63
N ASP A 190 -7.76 10.60 -15.40
CA ASP A 190 -7.86 11.12 -16.77
C ASP A 190 -8.37 12.57 -16.80
N ASN A 191 -9.06 13.05 -15.75
CA ASN A 191 -9.77 14.33 -15.77
C ASN A 191 -9.09 15.46 -14.95
N ILE A 192 -8.06 15.19 -14.14
CA ILE A 192 -7.45 16.21 -13.27
C ILE A 192 -6.94 17.41 -14.07
N SER A 193 -7.28 18.63 -13.63
CA SER A 193 -6.77 19.87 -14.23
C SER A 193 -5.24 19.97 -14.14
N HIS A 194 -4.60 20.22 -15.29
CA HIS A 194 -3.15 20.43 -15.35
C HIS A 194 -2.71 21.71 -14.64
N GLU A 195 -3.52 22.77 -14.72
CA GLU A 195 -3.24 24.05 -14.06
C GLU A 195 -3.22 23.86 -12.54
N TRP A 196 -4.24 23.20 -12.01
CA TRP A 196 -4.31 22.90 -10.59
C TRP A 196 -3.09 22.11 -10.12
N ILE A 197 -2.67 21.07 -10.87
CA ILE A 197 -1.47 20.28 -10.56
C ILE A 197 -0.20 21.16 -10.56
N LEU A 198 -0.04 22.03 -11.55
CA LEU A 198 1.16 22.87 -11.70
C LEU A 198 1.27 23.95 -10.60
N ASP A 199 0.14 24.38 -10.05
CA ASP A 199 0.10 25.42 -9.03
C ASP A 199 0.23 24.86 -7.61
N ASN A 200 -0.37 23.70 -7.34
CA ASN A 200 -0.48 23.16 -5.98
C ASN A 200 0.58 22.09 -5.64
N ILE A 201 1.21 21.44 -6.63
CA ILE A 201 2.20 20.39 -6.33
C ILE A 201 3.60 21.00 -6.12
N PRO A 202 4.21 20.84 -4.92
CA PRO A 202 5.48 21.46 -4.56
C PRO A 202 6.67 20.66 -5.13
N MET A 203 6.84 20.74 -6.44
CA MET A 203 7.96 20.14 -7.17
C MET A 203 8.46 21.02 -8.31
N ASP A 204 9.45 20.53 -9.04
CA ASP A 204 10.00 21.19 -10.23
C ASP A 204 8.93 21.33 -11.33
N LYS A 205 8.40 22.55 -11.47
CA LYS A 205 7.29 22.86 -12.40
C LYS A 205 7.65 22.59 -13.86
N ASP A 206 8.91 22.76 -14.26
CA ASP A 206 9.35 22.51 -15.64
C ASP A 206 9.25 21.02 -15.99
N ILE A 207 9.68 20.17 -15.08
CA ILE A 207 9.65 18.71 -15.27
C ILE A 207 8.21 18.20 -15.22
N LEU A 208 7.41 18.72 -14.28
CA LEU A 208 6.01 18.37 -14.16
C LEU A 208 5.23 18.75 -15.43
N ARG A 209 5.41 19.97 -15.93
CA ARG A 209 4.78 20.45 -17.17
C ARG A 209 5.15 19.59 -18.37
N LYS A 210 6.42 19.18 -18.48
CA LYS A 210 6.88 18.28 -19.55
C LYS A 210 6.18 16.92 -19.51
N TRP A 211 5.94 16.36 -18.31
CA TRP A 211 5.24 15.09 -18.20
C TRP A 211 3.76 15.20 -18.54
N LEU A 212 3.09 16.23 -18.06
CA LEU A 212 1.68 16.46 -18.33
C LEU A 212 1.42 16.67 -19.83
N LYS A 213 2.31 17.39 -20.53
CA LYS A 213 2.21 17.65 -21.98
C LYS A 213 2.86 16.59 -22.89
N SER A 214 3.32 15.46 -22.36
CA SER A 214 4.08 14.47 -23.15
C SER A 214 3.24 13.68 -24.16
N GLY A 215 1.91 13.67 -24.02
CA GLY A 215 1.02 12.95 -24.92
C GLY A 215 1.14 11.41 -24.81
N TYR A 216 0.34 10.70 -25.60
CA TYR A 216 0.42 9.25 -25.70
C TYR A 216 0.33 8.76 -27.14
N ILE A 217 0.96 7.63 -27.41
CA ILE A 217 0.87 6.92 -28.69
C ILE A 217 -0.12 5.79 -28.56
N GLU A 218 -1.10 5.80 -29.45
CA GLU A 218 -2.11 4.76 -29.63
C GLU A 218 -2.18 4.41 -31.13
N THR A 219 -2.16 3.10 -31.44
CA THR A 219 -2.20 2.58 -32.82
C THR A 219 -1.24 3.27 -33.82
N GLY A 220 -0.08 3.74 -33.33
CA GLY A 220 0.95 4.40 -34.13
C GLY A 220 0.76 5.91 -34.34
N ARG A 221 -0.33 6.50 -33.80
CA ARG A 221 -0.60 7.94 -33.85
C ARG A 221 -0.33 8.59 -32.49
N LEU A 222 0.18 9.81 -32.52
CA LEU A 222 0.40 10.64 -31.33
C LEU A 222 -0.86 11.44 -31.02
N PHE A 223 -1.32 11.34 -29.77
CA PHE A 223 -2.44 12.11 -29.25
C PHE A 223 -1.97 13.03 -28.12
N PRO A 224 -2.42 14.30 -28.09
CA PRO A 224 -2.15 15.20 -26.98
C PRO A 224 -2.82 14.71 -25.69
N THR A 225 -2.39 15.28 -24.57
CA THR A 225 -3.01 15.03 -23.26
C THR A 225 -3.29 16.39 -22.66
N ASP A 226 -4.54 16.81 -22.74
CA ASP A 226 -4.98 18.14 -22.28
C ASP A 226 -5.45 18.12 -20.83
N LEU A 227 -5.84 16.94 -20.33
CA LEU A 227 -6.29 16.70 -18.96
C LEU A 227 -5.68 15.41 -18.39
N GLY A 228 -5.62 15.35 -17.06
CA GLY A 228 -5.26 14.16 -16.32
C GLY A 228 -3.76 13.92 -16.14
N SER A 229 -3.46 12.92 -15.30
CA SER A 229 -2.13 12.37 -15.10
C SER A 229 -2.06 10.95 -15.69
N PRO A 230 -1.01 10.63 -16.48
CA PRO A 230 -0.85 9.32 -17.11
C PRO A 230 -1.05 8.13 -16.16
N GLN A 231 -2.11 7.35 -16.38
CA GLN A 231 -2.35 6.16 -15.56
C GLN A 231 -1.29 5.09 -15.85
N GLY A 232 -0.46 4.75 -14.86
CA GLY A 232 0.68 3.82 -15.04
C GLY A 232 2.06 4.47 -14.86
N SER A 233 2.11 5.79 -14.72
CA SER A 233 3.28 6.51 -14.23
C SER A 233 3.51 6.24 -12.74
N SER A 234 4.79 6.24 -12.33
CA SER A 234 5.17 5.90 -10.96
C SER A 234 4.85 6.99 -9.94
N ILE A 235 4.81 8.25 -10.37
CA ILE A 235 4.54 9.42 -9.51
C ILE A 235 3.05 9.79 -9.47
N SER A 236 2.26 9.36 -10.47
CA SER A 236 0.85 9.73 -10.61
C SER A 236 -0.03 9.39 -9.39
N PRO A 237 0.15 8.24 -8.69
CA PRO A 237 -0.61 7.98 -7.47
C PRO A 237 -0.34 8.99 -6.35
N THR A 238 0.90 9.48 -6.22
CA THR A 238 1.27 10.49 -5.22
C THR A 238 0.64 11.84 -5.56
N ILE A 239 0.67 12.25 -6.85
CA ILE A 239 0.02 13.48 -7.31
C ILE A 239 -1.49 13.40 -7.09
N CYS A 240 -2.12 12.28 -7.48
CA CYS A 240 -3.55 12.07 -7.28
C CYS A 240 -3.96 12.16 -5.80
N ASN A 241 -3.15 11.58 -4.89
CA ASN A 241 -3.41 11.74 -3.47
C ASN A 241 -3.38 13.20 -3.03
N MET A 242 -2.34 13.95 -3.41
CA MET A 242 -2.22 15.38 -3.06
C MET A 242 -3.34 16.24 -3.66
N VAL A 243 -3.85 15.87 -4.83
CA VAL A 243 -5.03 16.52 -5.44
C VAL A 243 -6.27 16.34 -4.57
N LEU A 244 -6.46 15.13 -4.04
CA LEU A 244 -7.64 14.76 -3.25
C LEU A 244 -7.49 15.06 -1.74
N ASP A 245 -6.31 15.45 -1.29
CA ASP A 245 -6.07 15.83 0.10
C ASP A 245 -6.63 17.24 0.39
N GLY A 246 -7.09 17.45 1.63
CA GLY A 246 -7.78 18.67 2.05
C GLY A 246 -9.31 18.53 2.10
N LEU A 247 -9.87 17.46 1.55
CA LEU A 247 -11.31 17.21 1.65
C LEU A 247 -11.71 16.87 3.09
N GLU A 248 -10.89 16.08 3.81
CA GLU A 248 -11.13 15.80 5.23
C GLU A 248 -11.12 17.08 6.07
N VAL A 249 -10.22 18.02 5.75
CA VAL A 249 -10.09 19.31 6.43
C VAL A 249 -11.33 20.18 6.20
N LYS A 250 -11.74 20.39 4.94
CA LYS A 250 -12.95 21.17 4.61
C LYS A 250 -14.21 20.60 5.29
N LEU A 251 -14.34 19.27 5.36
CA LEU A 251 -15.47 18.64 6.04
C LEU A 251 -15.42 18.85 7.57
N LYS A 252 -14.24 18.78 8.19
CA LYS A 252 -14.08 19.02 9.63
C LYS A 252 -14.32 20.47 10.02
N GLU A 253 -13.91 21.43 9.19
CA GLU A 253 -14.13 22.85 9.43
C GLU A 253 -15.62 23.20 9.46
N LYS A 254 -16.44 22.55 8.63
CA LYS A 254 -17.90 22.76 8.64
C LYS A 254 -18.62 21.93 9.70
N TYR A 255 -18.18 20.70 9.92
CA TYR A 255 -18.86 19.72 10.79
C TYR A 255 -18.07 19.39 12.07
N TYR A 256 -17.58 20.42 12.75
CA TYR A 256 -16.91 20.29 14.04
C TYR A 256 -17.92 20.07 15.18
N LYS A 257 -17.41 19.61 16.34
CA LYS A 257 -18.20 19.47 17.56
C LYS A 257 -18.57 20.85 18.07
N ARG A 258 -19.88 21.11 18.23
CA ARG A 258 -20.41 22.39 18.67
C ARG A 258 -21.43 22.20 19.79
N THR A 259 -21.67 23.22 20.58
CA THR A 259 -22.69 23.19 21.63
C THR A 259 -23.99 23.76 21.05
N ILE A 260 -25.07 22.99 21.08
CA ILE A 260 -26.42 23.44 20.67
C ILE A 260 -27.32 23.30 21.90
N GLY A 261 -27.91 24.42 22.36
CA GLY A 261 -28.79 24.44 23.53
C GLY A 261 -28.13 23.89 24.81
N GLY A 262 -26.85 24.22 25.04
CA GLY A 262 -26.09 23.77 26.21
C GLY A 262 -25.60 22.31 26.16
N LYS A 263 -25.91 21.53 25.10
CA LYS A 263 -25.47 20.14 24.95
C LYS A 263 -24.41 19.99 23.86
N PRO A 264 -23.37 19.16 24.07
CA PRO A 264 -22.37 18.88 23.04
C PRO A 264 -23.01 18.08 21.90
N TYR A 265 -23.00 18.67 20.70
CA TYR A 265 -23.48 18.08 19.46
C TYR A 265 -22.30 17.80 18.53
N SER A 266 -22.28 16.57 17.99
CA SER A 266 -21.29 16.13 17.03
C SER A 266 -22.03 15.62 15.79
N PRO A 267 -21.83 16.22 14.61
CA PRO A 267 -22.47 15.79 13.36
C PRO A 267 -22.05 14.38 12.90
N LYS A 268 -21.02 13.80 13.56
CA LYS A 268 -20.46 12.46 13.29
C LYS A 268 -20.01 12.27 11.83
N VAL A 269 -19.56 13.35 11.20
CA VAL A 269 -18.99 13.33 9.85
C VAL A 269 -17.55 12.83 9.91
N ASN A 270 -17.31 11.63 9.40
CA ASN A 270 -15.98 11.05 9.29
C ASN A 270 -15.69 10.76 7.82
N PHE A 271 -14.50 11.10 7.37
CA PHE A 271 -14.03 10.86 6.00
C PHE A 271 -13.03 9.70 6.00
N ILE A 272 -13.16 8.77 5.05
CA ILE A 272 -12.27 7.62 4.89
C ILE A 272 -12.01 7.44 3.40
N ARG A 273 -10.76 7.54 2.96
CA ARG A 273 -10.39 7.46 1.54
C ARG A 273 -9.35 6.40 1.25
N TYR A 274 -9.57 5.64 0.18
CA TYR A 274 -8.59 4.75 -0.41
C TYR A 274 -8.45 5.05 -1.90
N ALA A 275 -7.46 5.86 -2.24
CA ALA A 275 -7.28 6.39 -3.59
C ALA A 275 -8.50 7.23 -4.04
N ASP A 276 -9.19 6.79 -5.09
CA ASP A 276 -10.40 7.38 -5.69
C ASP A 276 -11.70 6.92 -5.02
N ASP A 277 -11.69 5.76 -4.36
CA ASP A 277 -12.82 5.26 -3.57
C ASP A 277 -12.80 5.94 -2.18
N PHE A 278 -13.91 6.55 -1.77
CA PHE A 278 -14.04 7.13 -0.43
C PHE A 278 -15.42 6.92 0.17
N ILE A 279 -15.48 7.10 1.49
CA ILE A 279 -16.69 6.99 2.28
C ILE A 279 -16.79 8.17 3.22
N VAL A 280 -18.00 8.72 3.36
CA VAL A 280 -18.32 9.72 4.37
C VAL A 280 -19.46 9.22 5.25
N THR A 281 -19.27 9.23 6.57
CA THR A 281 -20.32 8.85 7.51
C THR A 281 -21.16 10.07 7.89
N GLY A 282 -22.43 9.88 8.24
CA GLY A 282 -23.30 10.95 8.72
C GLY A 282 -24.39 10.42 9.67
N GLU A 283 -24.96 11.31 10.46
CA GLU A 283 -26.05 10.93 11.37
C GLU A 283 -27.40 10.76 10.67
N SER A 284 -27.63 11.48 9.56
CA SER A 284 -28.85 11.42 8.75
C SER A 284 -28.53 11.39 7.27
N LYS A 285 -29.46 10.87 6.47
CA LYS A 285 -29.39 10.88 5.00
C LYS A 285 -29.38 12.31 4.46
N GLU A 286 -30.26 13.17 4.97
CA GLU A 286 -30.38 14.58 4.58
C GLU A 286 -29.08 15.37 4.80
N LEU A 287 -28.37 15.12 5.90
CA LEU A 287 -27.07 15.76 6.16
C LEU A 287 -26.04 15.37 5.10
N LEU A 288 -26.04 14.12 4.65
CA LEU A 288 -25.16 13.65 3.60
C LEU A 288 -25.55 14.23 2.24
N GLU A 289 -26.84 14.27 1.92
CA GLU A 289 -27.37 14.74 0.63
C GLU A 289 -27.26 16.25 0.44
N ASN A 290 -27.74 17.02 1.41
CA ASN A 290 -27.85 18.47 1.27
C ASN A 290 -26.65 19.20 1.88
N GLY A 291 -25.92 18.54 2.78
CA GLY A 291 -24.79 19.13 3.50
C GLY A 291 -23.44 18.75 2.91
N VAL A 292 -23.14 17.45 2.91
CA VAL A 292 -21.82 16.90 2.58
C VAL A 292 -21.58 16.83 1.07
N LEU A 293 -22.55 16.32 0.30
CA LEU A 293 -22.41 16.16 -1.16
C LEU A 293 -22.05 17.47 -1.89
N PRO A 294 -22.69 18.62 -1.63
CA PRO A 294 -22.32 19.88 -2.29
C PRO A 294 -20.86 20.26 -2.05
N ILE A 295 -20.37 20.12 -0.81
CA ILE A 295 -18.97 20.45 -0.46
C ILE A 295 -17.99 19.56 -1.25
N ILE A 296 -18.33 18.27 -1.39
CA ILE A 296 -17.50 17.34 -2.16
C ILE A 296 -17.52 17.72 -3.65
N ARG A 297 -18.69 18.06 -4.21
CA ARG A 297 -18.82 18.49 -5.61
C ARG A 297 -18.01 19.76 -5.88
N ASP A 298 -18.13 20.77 -5.03
CA ASP A 298 -17.39 22.03 -5.15
C ASP A 298 -15.88 21.80 -5.06
N PHE A 299 -15.44 21.01 -4.07
CA PHE A 299 -14.04 20.64 -3.91
C PHE A 299 -13.47 19.92 -5.13
N LEU A 300 -14.22 18.99 -5.73
CA LEU A 300 -13.78 18.26 -6.91
C LEU A 300 -13.80 19.15 -8.16
N SER A 301 -14.81 20.01 -8.31
CA SER A 301 -14.94 20.94 -9.43
C SER A 301 -13.74 21.89 -9.56
N GLU A 302 -13.27 22.45 -8.44
CA GLU A 302 -12.02 23.27 -8.38
C GLU A 302 -10.79 22.55 -8.99
N ARG A 303 -10.80 21.22 -8.99
CA ARG A 303 -9.69 20.35 -9.45
C ARG A 303 -9.94 19.75 -10.84
N GLY A 304 -11.07 20.07 -11.47
CA GLY A 304 -11.52 19.47 -12.74
C GLY A 304 -12.06 18.04 -12.59
N LEU A 305 -12.52 17.67 -11.41
CA LEU A 305 -13.03 16.33 -11.11
C LEU A 305 -14.54 16.32 -10.87
N GLU A 306 -15.16 15.18 -11.17
CA GLU A 306 -16.60 14.96 -11.01
C GLU A 306 -16.87 13.68 -10.20
N LEU A 307 -17.95 13.68 -9.43
CA LEU A 307 -18.48 12.45 -8.82
C LEU A 307 -19.16 11.57 -9.85
N SER A 308 -19.05 10.26 -9.65
CA SER A 308 -19.79 9.28 -10.43
C SER A 308 -21.19 9.10 -9.83
N GLU A 309 -22.18 9.88 -10.28
CA GLU A 309 -23.57 9.81 -9.78
C GLU A 309 -24.15 8.38 -9.79
N GLU A 310 -23.83 7.56 -10.80
CA GLU A 310 -24.27 6.14 -10.87
C GLU A 310 -23.74 5.25 -9.73
N LYS A 311 -22.61 5.62 -9.13
CA LYS A 311 -21.93 4.86 -8.07
C LYS A 311 -22.04 5.52 -6.71
N THR A 312 -22.43 6.79 -6.67
CA THR A 312 -22.61 7.54 -5.45
C THR A 312 -23.92 7.12 -4.82
N VAL A 313 -23.85 6.41 -3.69
CA VAL A 313 -25.03 5.85 -3.02
C VAL A 313 -24.96 6.18 -1.54
N ILE A 314 -26.10 6.53 -0.96
CA ILE A 314 -26.23 6.69 0.49
C ILE A 314 -26.95 5.47 1.04
N THR A 315 -26.27 4.72 1.89
CA THR A 315 -26.74 3.46 2.46
C THR A 315 -26.87 3.56 3.97
N HIS A 316 -27.89 2.89 4.51
CA HIS A 316 -28.00 2.72 5.95
C HIS A 316 -27.11 1.55 6.40
N ILE A 317 -26.47 1.69 7.56
CA ILE A 317 -25.50 0.72 8.07
C ILE A 317 -26.10 -0.68 8.30
N GLU A 318 -27.40 -0.77 8.53
CA GLU A 318 -28.12 -2.04 8.72
C GLU A 318 -28.37 -2.80 7.40
N ASP A 319 -28.42 -2.10 6.26
CA ASP A 319 -28.44 -2.72 4.94
C ASP A 319 -27.03 -3.21 4.57
N GLY A 320 -26.04 -2.41 4.98
CA GLY A 320 -24.62 -2.65 4.80
C GLY A 320 -24.11 -2.25 3.43
N PHE A 321 -22.82 -1.96 3.36
CA PHE A 321 -22.16 -1.49 2.13
C PHE A 321 -20.89 -2.27 1.84
N ASP A 322 -20.46 -2.26 0.57
CA ASP A 322 -19.26 -2.95 0.12
C ASP A 322 -18.09 -1.95 -0.03
N PHE A 323 -17.07 -2.07 0.81
CA PHE A 323 -15.86 -1.24 0.73
C PHE A 323 -14.59 -2.10 0.67
N LEU A 324 -13.76 -1.86 -0.36
CA LEU A 324 -12.45 -2.52 -0.56
C LEU A 324 -12.49 -4.06 -0.49
N GLY A 325 -13.59 -4.68 -0.91
CA GLY A 325 -13.78 -6.13 -0.92
C GLY A 325 -14.28 -6.72 0.40
N SER A 326 -14.63 -5.88 1.37
CA SER A 326 -15.34 -6.22 2.60
C SER A 326 -16.76 -5.66 2.55
N ASN A 327 -17.71 -6.37 3.12
CA ASN A 327 -19.05 -5.89 3.42
C ASN A 327 -19.08 -5.47 4.89
N ILE A 328 -19.46 -4.21 5.14
CA ILE A 328 -19.55 -3.63 6.48
C ILE A 328 -21.02 -3.44 6.79
N ARG A 329 -21.52 -4.14 7.82
CA ARG A 329 -22.94 -4.15 8.15
C ARG A 329 -23.19 -4.28 9.64
N TRP A 330 -24.14 -3.50 10.14
CA TRP A 330 -24.66 -3.63 11.49
C TRP A 330 -25.65 -4.80 11.56
N TYR A 331 -25.40 -5.74 12.46
CA TYR A 331 -26.25 -6.90 12.69
C TYR A 331 -26.73 -6.90 14.14
N LYS A 332 -28.03 -6.64 14.35
CA LYS A 332 -28.68 -6.59 15.66
C LYS A 332 -27.89 -5.69 16.65
N ASP A 333 -26.92 -6.26 17.35
CA ASP A 333 -26.13 -5.59 18.39
C ASP A 333 -24.68 -5.30 18.03
N LYS A 334 -24.18 -5.75 16.86
CA LYS A 334 -22.76 -5.64 16.50
C LYS A 334 -22.50 -5.31 15.04
N LEU A 335 -21.50 -4.48 14.81
CA LEU A 335 -20.92 -4.26 13.49
C LEU A 335 -20.02 -5.44 13.11
N LEU A 336 -20.25 -6.03 11.94
CA LEU A 336 -19.39 -7.07 11.38
C LEU A 336 -18.81 -6.62 10.04
N THR A 337 -17.50 -6.84 9.87
CA THR A 337 -16.79 -6.70 8.60
C THR A 337 -16.60 -8.10 8.02
N LYS A 338 -17.34 -8.46 6.97
CA LYS A 338 -17.28 -9.79 6.32
C LYS A 338 -16.68 -9.66 4.92
N PRO A 339 -16.14 -10.73 4.31
CA PRO A 339 -15.80 -10.70 2.88
C PRO A 339 -17.04 -10.38 2.04
N SER A 340 -16.95 -9.45 1.08
CA SER A 340 -18.11 -9.11 0.25
C SER A 340 -18.51 -10.28 -0.67
N LYS A 341 -19.81 -10.39 -0.97
CA LYS A 341 -20.33 -11.45 -1.88
C LYS A 341 -19.65 -11.38 -3.25
N LYS A 342 -19.37 -10.17 -3.74
CA LYS A 342 -18.64 -9.92 -5.00
C LYS A 342 -17.20 -10.44 -4.92
N ASN A 343 -16.49 -10.15 -3.83
CA ASN A 343 -15.11 -10.64 -3.61
C ASN A 343 -15.06 -12.17 -3.55
N TYR A 344 -15.98 -12.78 -2.78
CA TYR A 344 -16.10 -14.22 -2.64
C TYR A 344 -16.38 -14.92 -3.98
N LYS A 345 -17.37 -14.45 -4.74
CA LYS A 345 -17.68 -15.00 -6.07
C LYS A 345 -16.49 -14.91 -7.03
N ALA A 346 -15.73 -13.81 -6.99
CA ALA A 346 -14.57 -13.61 -7.84
C ALA A 346 -13.44 -14.63 -7.56
N ILE A 347 -13.13 -14.89 -6.29
CA ILE A 347 -12.09 -15.87 -5.95
C ILE A 347 -12.51 -17.30 -6.32
N ILE A 348 -13.75 -17.68 -6.06
CA ILE A 348 -14.29 -19.00 -6.44
C ILE A 348 -14.31 -19.18 -7.95
N SER A 349 -14.74 -18.15 -8.71
CA SER A 349 -14.71 -18.18 -10.17
C SER A 349 -13.29 -18.40 -10.69
N LYS A 350 -12.30 -17.68 -10.13
CA LYS A 350 -10.89 -17.85 -10.50
C LYS A 350 -10.37 -19.25 -10.22
N ILE A 351 -10.69 -19.83 -9.06
CA ILE A 351 -10.29 -21.21 -8.73
C ILE A 351 -10.95 -22.21 -9.69
N ARG A 352 -12.25 -22.06 -9.95
CA ARG A 352 -13.00 -22.88 -10.92
C ARG A 352 -12.36 -22.81 -12.31
N GLU A 353 -12.02 -21.62 -12.76
CA GLU A 353 -11.37 -21.41 -14.06
C GLU A 353 -10.00 -22.09 -14.13
N ILE A 354 -9.18 -21.98 -13.09
CA ILE A 354 -7.89 -22.67 -13.01
C ILE A 354 -8.10 -24.20 -13.10
N ILE A 355 -9.04 -24.76 -12.35
CA ILE A 355 -9.30 -26.21 -12.37
C ILE A 355 -9.84 -26.65 -13.73
N LYS A 356 -10.78 -25.91 -14.33
CA LYS A 356 -11.38 -26.22 -15.64
C LYS A 356 -10.36 -26.16 -16.78
N LYS A 357 -9.47 -25.16 -16.79
CA LYS A 357 -8.42 -25.01 -17.82
C LYS A 357 -7.32 -26.07 -17.74
N ASN A 358 -7.23 -26.82 -16.64
CA ASN A 358 -6.15 -27.78 -16.40
C ASN A 358 -6.70 -29.21 -16.17
N PRO A 359 -7.41 -29.81 -17.14
CA PRO A 359 -8.09 -31.08 -16.94
C PRO A 359 -7.14 -32.28 -16.72
N SER A 360 -6.03 -32.37 -17.44
CA SER A 360 -5.10 -33.51 -17.39
C SER A 360 -3.90 -33.30 -16.46
N MET A 361 -3.75 -32.10 -15.90
CA MET A 361 -2.59 -31.65 -15.11
C MET A 361 -2.26 -32.57 -13.93
N LYS A 362 -0.99 -32.81 -13.61
CA LYS A 362 -0.64 -33.62 -12.43
C LYS A 362 -1.22 -32.98 -11.16
N GLN A 363 -1.57 -33.82 -10.18
CA GLN A 363 -2.12 -33.35 -8.91
C GLN A 363 -1.19 -32.34 -8.21
N GLU A 364 0.11 -32.63 -8.24
CA GLU A 364 1.15 -31.76 -7.67
C GLU A 364 1.13 -30.35 -8.29
N ASP A 365 1.18 -30.26 -9.61
CA ASP A 365 1.17 -29.00 -10.34
C ASP A 365 -0.11 -28.19 -10.07
N LEU A 366 -1.24 -28.89 -9.97
CA LEU A 366 -2.52 -28.26 -9.63
C LEU A 366 -2.47 -27.64 -8.23
N ILE A 367 -1.95 -28.36 -7.22
CA ILE A 367 -1.77 -27.83 -5.87
C ILE A 367 -0.83 -26.61 -5.89
N ARG A 368 0.30 -26.69 -6.61
CA ARG A 368 1.25 -25.58 -6.75
C ARG A 368 0.64 -24.34 -7.42
N LYS A 369 -0.32 -24.51 -8.33
CA LYS A 369 -1.08 -23.39 -8.93
C LYS A 369 -2.13 -22.82 -8.00
N LEU A 370 -2.85 -23.65 -7.25
CA LEU A 370 -3.96 -23.22 -6.37
C LEU A 370 -3.46 -22.56 -5.08
N ASN A 371 -2.44 -23.12 -4.43
CA ASN A 371 -1.95 -22.67 -3.13
C ASN A 371 -1.59 -21.18 -3.06
N PRO A 372 -0.87 -20.58 -4.04
CA PRO A 372 -0.59 -19.15 -4.03
C PRO A 372 -1.84 -18.27 -4.13
N VAL A 373 -2.85 -18.72 -4.87
CA VAL A 373 -4.12 -17.99 -5.06
C VAL A 373 -4.95 -18.02 -3.77
N ILE A 374 -5.09 -19.21 -3.16
CA ILE A 374 -5.78 -19.40 -1.88
C ILE A 374 -5.07 -18.59 -0.79
N ARG A 375 -3.76 -18.77 -0.64
CA ARG A 375 -2.94 -18.07 0.35
C ARG A 375 -3.06 -16.55 0.23
N GLY A 376 -3.09 -16.02 -0.99
CA GLY A 376 -3.28 -14.58 -1.23
C GLY A 376 -4.62 -14.07 -0.73
N TRP A 377 -5.71 -14.79 -1.03
CA TRP A 377 -7.05 -14.41 -0.60
C TRP A 377 -7.22 -14.54 0.92
N VAL A 378 -6.76 -15.64 1.50
CA VAL A 378 -6.85 -15.90 2.95
C VAL A 378 -6.03 -14.88 3.75
N ASN A 379 -4.80 -14.56 3.31
CA ASN A 379 -3.99 -13.52 3.97
C ASN A 379 -4.63 -12.14 3.94
N PHE A 380 -5.45 -11.85 2.93
CA PHE A 380 -6.21 -10.61 2.88
C PHE A 380 -7.44 -10.66 3.79
N GLN A 381 -8.20 -11.77 3.77
CA GLN A 381 -9.48 -11.87 4.48
C GLN A 381 -9.36 -12.28 5.96
N LYS A 382 -8.19 -12.74 6.43
CA LYS A 382 -7.99 -13.15 7.85
C LYS A 382 -8.18 -12.03 8.88
N TYR A 383 -8.25 -10.79 8.44
CA TYR A 383 -8.50 -9.63 9.31
C TYR A 383 -9.99 -9.27 9.42
N ASN A 384 -10.81 -9.86 8.56
CA ASN A 384 -12.27 -9.74 8.59
C ASN A 384 -12.88 -10.92 9.36
N VAL A 385 -14.18 -10.81 9.67
CA VAL A 385 -15.01 -11.89 10.22
C VAL A 385 -15.30 -12.91 9.12
N SER A 386 -14.34 -13.81 8.89
CA SER A 386 -14.28 -14.66 7.71
C SER A 386 -14.48 -16.17 7.95
N SER A 387 -14.67 -16.64 9.19
CA SER A 387 -14.68 -18.08 9.50
C SER A 387 -15.70 -18.86 8.66
N GLN A 388 -16.95 -18.39 8.64
CA GLN A 388 -18.02 -19.01 7.83
C GLN A 388 -17.71 -18.95 6.33
N ALA A 389 -17.10 -17.85 5.86
CA ALA A 389 -16.71 -17.70 4.47
C ALA A 389 -15.56 -18.65 4.10
N PHE A 390 -14.63 -18.93 5.03
CA PHE A 390 -13.52 -19.86 4.86
C PHE A 390 -14.00 -21.31 4.80
N GLU A 391 -14.89 -21.71 5.70
CA GLU A 391 -15.51 -23.03 5.67
C GLU A 391 -16.26 -23.25 4.35
N ARG A 392 -17.08 -22.28 3.95
CA ARG A 392 -17.81 -22.36 2.69
C ARG A 392 -16.87 -22.39 1.48
N PHE A 393 -15.79 -21.60 1.52
CA PHE A 393 -14.75 -21.60 0.49
C PHE A 393 -14.10 -22.98 0.34
N ASP A 394 -13.66 -23.58 1.44
CA ASP A 394 -13.02 -24.90 1.43
C ASP A 394 -13.96 -25.97 0.86
N PHE A 395 -15.26 -25.92 1.22
CA PHE A 395 -16.27 -26.80 0.64
C PHE A 395 -16.45 -26.60 -0.87
N ASP A 396 -16.58 -25.35 -1.33
CA ASP A 396 -16.77 -25.06 -2.76
C ASP A 396 -15.52 -25.42 -3.59
N VAL A 397 -14.31 -25.26 -3.03
CA VAL A 397 -13.06 -25.71 -3.66
C VAL A 397 -13.00 -27.24 -3.70
N TRP A 398 -13.33 -27.91 -2.61
CA TRP A 398 -13.40 -29.38 -2.55
C TRP A 398 -14.35 -29.94 -3.61
N ARG A 399 -15.54 -29.35 -3.80
CA ARG A 399 -16.48 -29.77 -4.85
C ARG A 399 -15.86 -29.68 -6.25
N CYS A 400 -15.11 -28.61 -6.53
CA CYS A 400 -14.45 -28.44 -7.82
C CYS A 400 -13.34 -29.48 -8.03
N LEU A 401 -12.55 -29.76 -6.99
CA LEU A 401 -11.50 -30.78 -7.03
C LEU A 401 -12.10 -32.19 -7.16
N TRP A 402 -13.20 -32.48 -6.47
CA TRP A 402 -13.90 -33.75 -6.57
C TRP A 402 -14.39 -34.02 -8.00
N GLN A 403 -15.02 -33.04 -8.64
CA GLN A 403 -15.42 -33.13 -10.05
C GLN A 403 -14.22 -33.34 -10.98
N TRP A 404 -13.11 -32.63 -10.73
CA TRP A 404 -11.88 -32.81 -11.48
C TRP A 404 -11.32 -34.23 -11.36
N CYS A 405 -11.32 -34.80 -10.14
CA CYS A 405 -10.90 -36.16 -9.89
C CYS A 405 -11.80 -37.20 -10.58
N LYS A 406 -13.12 -37.04 -10.48
CA LYS A 406 -14.12 -37.90 -11.16
C LYS A 406 -13.94 -37.92 -12.66
N ARG A 407 -13.77 -36.76 -13.28
CA ARG A 407 -13.58 -36.64 -14.74
C ARG A 407 -12.32 -37.37 -15.23
N ARG A 408 -11.28 -37.45 -14.42
CA ARG A 408 -10.04 -38.17 -14.79
C ARG A 408 -10.17 -39.68 -14.75
N HIS A 409 -11.15 -40.21 -14.01
CA HIS A 409 -11.30 -41.63 -13.78
C HIS A 409 -12.77 -42.04 -13.89
N PRO A 410 -13.40 -41.88 -15.08
CA PRO A 410 -14.83 -42.14 -15.27
C PRO A 410 -15.19 -43.60 -14.98
N LYS A 411 -14.25 -44.54 -15.16
CA LYS A 411 -14.43 -45.98 -14.95
C LYS A 411 -14.04 -46.47 -13.54
N LYS A 412 -13.61 -45.60 -12.62
CA LYS A 412 -13.19 -46.01 -11.26
C LYS A 412 -14.23 -45.63 -10.22
N SER A 413 -14.34 -46.44 -9.17
CA SER A 413 -15.28 -46.18 -8.07
C SER A 413 -14.93 -44.92 -7.29
N HIS A 414 -15.94 -44.27 -6.70
CA HIS A 414 -15.74 -43.09 -5.86
C HIS A 414 -14.78 -43.37 -4.68
N LYS A 415 -14.83 -44.57 -4.09
CA LYS A 415 -13.92 -44.99 -3.01
C LYS A 415 -12.45 -45.00 -3.45
N TRP A 416 -12.18 -45.52 -4.66
CA TRP A 416 -10.83 -45.53 -5.21
C TRP A 416 -10.31 -44.11 -5.47
N ILE A 417 -11.17 -43.23 -6.00
CA ILE A 417 -10.82 -41.82 -6.25
C ILE A 417 -10.49 -41.11 -4.94
N ALA A 418 -11.31 -41.30 -3.90
CA ALA A 418 -11.07 -40.75 -2.57
C ALA A 418 -9.70 -41.19 -2.04
N LYS A 419 -9.42 -42.50 -2.00
CA LYS A 419 -8.14 -43.06 -1.52
C LYS A 419 -6.93 -42.59 -2.32
N LYS A 420 -7.08 -42.34 -3.62
CA LYS A 420 -5.98 -41.91 -4.50
C LYS A 420 -5.57 -40.46 -4.28
N TYR A 421 -6.54 -39.55 -4.22
CA TYR A 421 -6.29 -38.10 -4.24
C TYR A 421 -6.39 -37.44 -2.87
N PHE A 422 -7.10 -38.06 -1.94
CA PHE A 422 -7.35 -37.51 -0.62
C PHE A 422 -6.73 -38.42 0.43
N ARG A 423 -5.94 -37.83 1.33
CA ARG A 423 -5.23 -38.53 2.39
C ARG A 423 -5.53 -37.89 3.73
N GLN A 424 -5.14 -38.59 4.79
CA GLN A 424 -5.11 -38.02 6.11
C GLN A 424 -3.79 -37.28 6.31
N VAL A 425 -3.87 -35.98 6.64
CA VAL A 425 -2.72 -35.13 6.94
C VAL A 425 -2.90 -34.59 8.35
N GLY A 426 -2.06 -35.04 9.28
CA GLY A 426 -2.26 -34.80 10.71
C GLY A 426 -3.62 -35.30 11.19
N LYS A 427 -4.43 -34.40 11.78
CA LYS A 427 -5.77 -34.71 12.27
C LYS A 427 -6.88 -34.60 11.20
N ARG A 428 -6.59 -34.05 10.02
CA ARG A 428 -7.60 -33.80 8.98
C ARG A 428 -7.63 -34.94 7.96
N SER A 429 -8.76 -35.63 7.88
CA SER A 429 -9.09 -36.55 6.80
C SER A 429 -9.58 -35.77 5.56
N TRP A 430 -9.62 -36.44 4.40
CA TRP A 430 -10.06 -35.82 3.14
C TRP A 430 -9.21 -34.62 2.68
N THR A 431 -7.91 -34.66 2.97
CA THR A 431 -6.97 -33.62 2.53
C THR A 431 -6.48 -33.91 1.12
N PHE A 432 -6.66 -32.96 0.19
CA PHE A 432 -6.15 -33.10 -1.18
C PHE A 432 -4.62 -32.98 -1.17
N SER A 433 -3.92 -34.12 -1.21
CA SER A 433 -2.47 -34.19 -1.06
C SER A 433 -1.81 -35.26 -1.92
N VAL A 434 -0.52 -35.06 -2.18
CA VAL A 434 0.34 -35.98 -2.91
C VAL A 434 1.70 -36.07 -2.21
N LYS A 435 2.23 -37.28 -2.08
CA LYS A 435 3.64 -37.49 -1.69
C LYS A 435 4.51 -37.22 -2.91
N THR A 436 5.44 -36.28 -2.78
CA THR A 436 6.43 -35.97 -3.81
C THR A 436 7.57 -36.99 -3.79
N LEU A 437 8.40 -37.01 -4.83
CA LEU A 437 9.55 -37.91 -4.95
C LEU A 437 10.53 -37.77 -3.77
N ASP A 438 10.67 -36.55 -3.24
CA ASP A 438 11.54 -36.23 -2.09
C ASP A 438 10.89 -36.57 -0.74
N SER A 439 9.87 -37.43 -0.71
CA SER A 439 9.08 -37.80 0.48
C SER A 439 8.35 -36.64 1.17
N PHE A 440 8.36 -35.43 0.60
CA PHE A 440 7.61 -34.29 1.13
C PHE A 440 6.12 -34.42 0.78
N GLU A 441 5.25 -34.23 1.78
CA GLU A 441 3.80 -34.24 1.56
C GLU A 441 3.28 -32.86 1.14
N LEU A 442 3.01 -32.72 -0.15
CA LEU A 442 2.40 -31.50 -0.69
C LEU A 442 0.87 -31.61 -0.58
N HIS A 443 0.27 -30.69 0.16
CA HIS A 443 -1.18 -30.61 0.35
C HIS A 443 -1.73 -29.22 -0.01
N LEU A 444 -3.04 -29.19 -0.30
CA LEU A 444 -3.79 -27.96 -0.49
C LEU A 444 -3.84 -27.16 0.82
N ILE A 445 -3.69 -25.85 0.74
CA ILE A 445 -3.94 -24.95 1.88
C ILE A 445 -5.45 -24.82 2.06
N TYR A 446 -5.93 -25.02 3.28
CA TYR A 446 -7.31 -24.80 3.67
C TYR A 446 -7.44 -23.41 4.31
N ALA A 447 -8.50 -22.68 3.93
CA ALA A 447 -8.77 -21.37 4.48
C ALA A 447 -9.12 -21.46 5.99
N THR A 448 -9.78 -22.55 6.39
CA THR A 448 -10.16 -22.84 7.79
C THR A 448 -8.97 -22.99 8.75
N ASP A 449 -7.76 -23.30 8.26
CA ASP A 449 -6.55 -23.37 9.09
C ASP A 449 -6.00 -22.00 9.49
N THR A 450 -6.54 -20.92 8.90
CA THR A 450 -6.04 -19.58 9.18
C THR A 450 -6.79 -18.96 10.33
N ASN A 451 -6.06 -18.69 11.41
CA ASN A 451 -6.56 -17.92 12.54
C ASN A 451 -6.95 -16.50 12.09
N ILE A 452 -8.14 -16.08 12.51
CA ILE A 452 -8.59 -14.70 12.36
C ILE A 452 -7.85 -13.84 13.38
N ILE A 453 -7.32 -12.72 12.91
CA ILE A 453 -6.51 -11.82 13.73
C ILE A 453 -7.09 -10.42 13.58
N ARG A 454 -7.22 -9.68 14.68
CA ARG A 454 -7.63 -8.27 14.58
C ARG A 454 -6.53 -7.42 13.97
N TRP A 455 -6.88 -6.59 12.99
CA TRP A 455 -5.92 -5.63 12.43
C TRP A 455 -5.69 -4.48 13.39
N LEU A 456 -4.42 -4.13 13.62
CA LEU A 456 -4.06 -2.95 14.39
C LEU A 456 -3.78 -1.81 13.43
N LYS A 457 -4.72 -0.85 13.35
CA LYS A 457 -4.63 0.32 12.49
C LYS A 457 -3.34 1.10 12.73
N THR A 458 -2.71 1.55 11.65
CA THR A 458 -1.63 2.53 11.73
C THR A 458 -2.16 3.89 12.24
N LYS A 459 -1.42 4.55 13.14
CA LYS A 459 -1.75 5.89 13.66
C LYS A 459 -1.93 6.86 12.49
N SER A 460 -2.98 7.66 12.53
CA SER A 460 -3.40 8.48 11.38
C SER A 460 -2.37 9.57 11.03
N GLU A 461 -1.67 10.09 12.03
CA GLU A 461 -0.62 11.10 11.95
C GLU A 461 0.76 10.50 11.65
N ALA A 462 0.93 9.17 11.78
CA ALA A 462 2.24 8.54 11.64
C ALA A 462 2.71 8.53 10.19
N THR A 463 3.97 8.96 10.00
CA THR A 463 4.67 8.97 8.71
C THR A 463 6.08 8.40 8.88
N PRO A 464 6.56 7.52 7.96
CA PRO A 464 7.90 6.95 8.04
C PRO A 464 9.01 7.96 7.73
N PHE A 465 8.64 9.19 7.37
CA PHE A 465 9.57 10.27 7.05
C PHE A 465 9.76 11.26 8.20
N ASP A 466 9.05 11.10 9.32
CA ASP A 466 9.23 11.93 10.52
C ASP A 466 9.93 11.11 11.60
N GLU A 467 10.98 11.67 12.18
CA GLU A 467 11.84 11.02 13.16
C GLU A 467 11.06 10.59 14.41
N LYS A 468 10.05 11.38 14.81
CA LYS A 468 9.21 11.10 15.99
C LYS A 468 8.44 9.78 15.91
N PHE A 469 8.24 9.23 14.70
CA PHE A 469 7.54 7.95 14.51
C PHE A 469 8.48 6.78 14.24
N THR A 470 9.80 6.96 14.33
CA THR A 470 10.77 5.89 14.07
C THR A 470 10.55 4.71 15.02
N GLU A 471 10.48 4.97 16.33
CA GLU A 471 10.19 3.96 17.36
C GLU A 471 8.87 3.23 17.07
N TYR A 472 7.82 3.99 16.74
CA TYR A 472 6.50 3.45 16.43
C TYR A 472 6.51 2.47 15.24
N PHE A 473 7.22 2.80 14.16
CA PHE A 473 7.32 1.90 13.01
C PHE A 473 8.24 0.69 13.26
N GLU A 474 9.25 0.84 14.10
CA GLU A 474 10.11 -0.25 14.56
C GLU A 474 9.35 -1.29 15.39
N ASP A 475 8.51 -0.82 16.33
CA ASP A 475 7.63 -1.67 17.13
C ASP A 475 6.67 -2.45 16.23
N ARG A 476 6.04 -1.78 15.27
CA ARG A 476 5.11 -2.42 14.33
C ARG A 476 5.79 -3.41 13.40
N ASP A 477 6.99 -3.08 12.89
CA ASP A 477 7.74 -4.02 12.06
C ASP A 477 8.17 -5.25 12.90
N THR A 478 8.52 -5.06 14.18
CA THR A 478 8.82 -6.15 15.13
C THR A 478 7.60 -7.05 15.31
N GLU A 479 6.45 -6.51 15.68
CA GLU A 479 5.21 -7.28 15.84
C GLU A 479 4.81 -8.01 14.56
N ARG A 480 4.94 -7.35 13.40
CA ARG A 480 4.65 -7.98 12.11
C ARG A 480 5.57 -9.18 11.88
N MET A 481 6.87 -9.03 12.17
CA MET A 481 7.81 -10.13 12.03
C MET A 481 7.51 -11.29 12.97
N PHE A 482 7.08 -11.03 14.21
CA PHE A 482 6.63 -12.07 15.12
C PHE A 482 5.41 -12.85 14.64
N ARG A 483 4.47 -12.20 13.94
CA ARG A 483 3.25 -12.84 13.46
C ARG A 483 3.47 -13.66 12.18
N GLU A 484 4.42 -13.27 11.35
CA GLU A 484 4.69 -13.91 10.05
C GLU A 484 5.76 -15.01 10.17
N ILE A 485 5.52 -16.20 9.58
CA ILE A 485 6.51 -17.29 9.55
C ILE A 485 7.86 -16.83 8.98
N ASN A 486 7.84 -16.09 7.87
CA ASN A 486 9.06 -15.53 7.28
C ASN A 486 9.70 -14.43 8.14
N GLY A 487 8.88 -13.71 8.91
CA GLY A 487 9.35 -12.74 9.88
C GLY A 487 10.09 -13.40 11.05
N ARG A 488 9.50 -14.46 11.62
CA ARG A 488 10.14 -15.29 12.67
C ARG A 488 11.48 -15.85 12.23
N LYS A 489 11.58 -16.32 10.98
CA LYS A 489 12.86 -16.77 10.41
C LYS A 489 13.91 -15.66 10.39
N LYS A 490 13.53 -14.42 10.07
CA LYS A 490 14.44 -13.26 10.08
C LYS A 490 14.84 -12.87 11.51
N LEU A 491 13.88 -12.85 12.44
CA LEU A 491 14.15 -12.60 13.86
C LEU A 491 15.15 -13.64 14.41
N ASN A 492 14.93 -14.92 14.13
CA ASN A 492 15.84 -15.99 14.54
C ASN A 492 17.23 -15.84 13.91
N ALA A 493 17.33 -15.38 12.66
CA ALA A 493 18.61 -15.10 12.02
C ALA A 493 19.35 -13.93 12.71
N LEU A 494 18.64 -12.85 13.06
CA LEU A 494 19.19 -11.71 13.79
C LEU A 494 19.66 -12.12 15.20
N TYR A 495 18.82 -12.86 15.93
CA TYR A 495 19.16 -13.39 17.25
C TYR A 495 20.42 -14.24 17.21
N LYS A 496 20.54 -15.17 16.24
CA LYS A 496 21.73 -15.99 16.05
C LYS A 496 22.96 -15.15 15.68
N ALA A 497 22.82 -14.16 14.80
CA ALA A 497 23.92 -13.28 14.41
C ALA A 497 24.46 -12.46 15.60
N GLN A 498 23.62 -12.14 16.58
CA GLN A 498 23.98 -11.44 17.82
C GLN A 498 24.38 -12.39 18.96
N LYS A 499 24.45 -13.70 18.72
CA LYS A 499 24.67 -14.72 19.76
C LYS A 499 23.66 -14.63 20.91
N GLY A 500 22.45 -14.11 20.65
CA GLY A 500 21.41 -13.91 21.66
C GLY A 500 21.67 -12.79 22.66
N ILE A 501 22.69 -11.94 22.44
CA ILE A 501 23.06 -10.85 23.35
C ILE A 501 22.51 -9.53 22.84
N CYS A 502 22.01 -8.70 23.74
CA CYS A 502 21.59 -7.33 23.48
C CYS A 502 22.83 -6.43 23.32
N PRO A 503 23.06 -5.80 22.16
CA PRO A 503 24.21 -4.92 21.95
C PRO A 503 24.25 -3.67 22.83
N HIS A 504 23.13 -3.29 23.47
CA HIS A 504 23.04 -2.09 24.30
C HIS A 504 23.46 -2.32 25.75
N CYS A 505 22.94 -3.37 26.40
CA CYS A 505 23.26 -3.68 27.81
C CYS A 505 24.23 -4.86 27.98
N GLY A 506 24.54 -5.60 26.91
CA GLY A 506 25.42 -6.78 26.98
C GLY A 506 24.77 -8.03 27.58
N GLU A 507 23.51 -7.97 28.01
CA GLU A 507 22.79 -9.11 28.60
C GLU A 507 22.06 -9.99 27.57
N VAL A 508 21.72 -11.22 27.96
CA VAL A 508 20.99 -12.17 27.12
C VAL A 508 19.56 -11.69 26.86
N ILE A 509 19.14 -11.79 25.60
CA ILE A 509 17.78 -11.46 25.18
C ILE A 509 16.85 -12.62 25.56
N THR A 510 16.01 -12.39 26.56
CA THR A 510 14.99 -13.34 27.01
C THR A 510 13.61 -12.93 26.52
N VAL A 511 12.69 -13.89 26.45
CA VAL A 511 11.28 -13.64 26.09
C VAL A 511 10.60 -12.78 27.16
N GLU A 512 10.96 -12.97 28.43
CA GLU A 512 10.39 -12.29 29.60
C GLU A 512 10.64 -10.79 29.58
N ARG A 513 11.86 -10.36 29.24
CA ARG A 513 12.20 -8.94 29.12
C ARG A 513 11.65 -8.28 27.84
N GLY A 514 11.18 -9.11 26.90
CA GLY A 514 10.76 -8.68 25.57
C GLY A 514 11.91 -8.11 24.73
N PHE A 515 11.67 -7.97 23.43
CA PHE A 515 12.67 -7.39 22.53
C PHE A 515 12.04 -6.62 21.38
N ARG A 516 12.82 -5.68 20.84
CA ARG A 516 12.46 -4.77 19.75
C ARG A 516 13.57 -4.72 18.72
N ILE A 517 13.21 -4.56 17.45
CA ILE A 517 14.19 -4.29 16.39
C ILE A 517 14.51 -2.81 16.40
N HIS A 518 15.77 -2.47 16.67
CA HIS A 518 16.32 -1.15 16.44
C HIS A 518 17.01 -1.09 15.07
N SER A 519 16.80 -0.01 14.34
CA SER A 519 17.51 0.29 13.10
C SER A 519 18.35 1.54 13.28
N GLU A 520 19.67 1.35 13.32
CA GLU A 520 20.62 2.45 13.41
C GLU A 520 21.25 2.73 12.05
N ILE A 521 21.44 4.01 11.73
CA ILE A 521 22.21 4.42 10.54
C ILE A 521 23.59 4.85 11.02
N GLY A 522 24.61 4.05 10.74
CA GLY A 522 26.00 4.37 11.07
C GLY A 522 26.53 5.59 10.30
N ALA A 523 27.70 6.11 10.70
CA ALA A 523 28.36 7.21 10.00
C ALA A 523 28.71 6.88 8.52
N ASP A 524 28.83 5.60 8.20
CA ASP A 524 29.01 5.08 6.84
C ASP A 524 27.70 5.00 6.03
N PHE A 525 26.58 5.46 6.61
CA PHE A 525 25.21 5.39 6.12
C PHE A 525 24.67 3.96 5.96
N LYS A 526 25.25 2.93 6.60
CA LYS A 526 24.64 1.60 6.58
C LYS A 526 23.53 1.49 7.62
N GLU A 527 22.34 1.04 7.20
CA GLU A 527 21.27 0.64 8.12
C GLU A 527 21.65 -0.71 8.74
N LYS A 528 21.95 -0.71 10.04
CA LYS A 528 22.19 -1.92 10.83
C LYS A 528 20.95 -2.19 11.67
N LYS A 529 20.35 -3.36 11.47
CA LYS A 529 19.24 -3.83 12.31
C LYS A 529 19.79 -4.67 13.42
N MET A 530 19.37 -4.36 14.63
CA MET A 530 19.75 -5.09 15.83
C MET A 530 18.53 -5.36 16.70
N LEU A 531 18.58 -6.48 17.42
CA LEU A 531 17.61 -6.87 18.40
C LEU A 531 18.06 -6.33 19.76
N LEU A 532 17.25 -5.48 20.39
CA LEU A 532 17.49 -4.92 21.71
C LEU A 532 16.42 -5.40 22.69
N HIS A 533 16.70 -5.43 23.99
CA HIS A 533 15.64 -5.51 25.00
C HIS A 533 14.65 -4.36 24.83
N ALA A 534 13.38 -4.58 25.18
CA ALA A 534 12.35 -3.56 25.04
C ALA A 534 12.69 -2.27 25.82
N GLU A 535 13.29 -2.40 27.01
CA GLU A 535 13.75 -1.29 27.84
C GLU A 535 14.94 -0.54 27.22
N CYS A 536 15.95 -1.27 26.74
CA CYS A 536 17.13 -0.69 26.08
C CYS A 536 16.73 0.10 24.81
N HIS A 537 15.78 -0.43 24.04
CA HIS A 537 15.25 0.25 22.86
C HIS A 537 14.56 1.57 23.23
N ARG A 538 13.72 1.57 24.27
CA ARG A 538 13.08 2.80 24.77
C ARG A 538 14.11 3.81 25.27
N ALA A 539 15.08 3.37 26.07
CA ALA A 539 16.13 4.24 26.62
C ALA A 539 16.88 5.02 25.53
N LEU A 540 17.19 4.39 24.39
CA LEU A 540 17.83 5.04 23.25
C LEU A 540 17.04 6.20 22.64
N TYR A 541 15.70 6.13 22.66
CA TYR A 541 14.85 7.20 22.15
C TYR A 541 14.55 8.26 23.21
N TYR A 542 14.41 7.87 24.49
CA TYR A 542 14.26 8.84 25.59
C TYR A 542 15.50 9.70 25.78
N LEU A 543 16.72 9.13 25.69
CA LEU A 543 17.98 9.87 25.76
C LEU A 543 18.21 10.84 24.58
N LYS A 544 17.54 10.63 23.44
CA LYS A 544 17.59 11.55 22.29
C LYS A 544 16.60 12.70 22.38
N ASN A 545 15.51 12.54 23.15
CA ASN A 545 14.45 13.54 23.28
C ASN A 545 14.68 14.50 24.46
N THR A 546 15.72 14.32 25.28
CA THR A 546 16.06 15.24 26.38
C THR A 546 16.68 16.57 25.92
N ASP A 547 16.92 16.76 24.62
CA ASP A 547 17.38 18.05 24.05
C ASP A 547 16.24 18.94 23.48
N GLU A 548 14.96 18.56 23.66
CA GLU A 548 13.81 19.45 23.39
C GLU A 548 12.80 19.40 24.56
N PRO A 549 12.73 20.43 25.43
CA PRO A 549 11.77 20.45 26.54
C PRO A 549 10.37 20.76 26.00
N ALA A 550 9.56 19.72 25.80
CA ALA A 550 8.13 19.84 25.50
C ALA A 550 7.29 19.47 26.73
N LEU A 551 6.89 20.53 27.44
CA LEU A 551 5.68 20.72 28.25
C LEU A 551 4.77 19.48 28.41
N VAL A 552 4.90 18.83 29.57
CA VAL A 552 3.87 17.96 30.14
C VAL A 552 2.88 18.85 30.89
N THR A 553 1.75 19.15 30.27
CA THR A 553 0.50 19.48 31.00
C THR A 553 -0.70 19.04 30.18
N GLN A 554 -1.16 17.81 30.42
CA GLN A 554 -2.59 17.49 30.36
C GLN A 554 -2.90 16.61 31.57
N GLY A 555 -3.32 17.26 32.65
CA GLY A 555 -4.21 16.68 33.65
C GLY A 555 -5.65 17.03 33.29
N LEU A 556 -6.54 16.06 33.53
CA LEU A 556 -8.02 16.08 33.41
C LEU A 556 -8.61 15.97 32.00
#